data_AF-A0AAU0VFW5-F1
#
_entry.id   AF-A0AAU0VFW5-F1
#
_cell.length_a   1.000
_cell.length_b   1.000
_cell.length_c   1.000
_cell.angle_alpha   90.00
_cell.angle_beta   90.00
_cell.angle_gamma   90.00
#
_symmetry.space_group_name_H-M   'P 1'
#
loop_
_entity.id
_entity.type
_entity.pdbx_description
1 polymer ?
#
loop_
_entity_poly.entity_id
_entity_poly.type
_entity_poly.pdbx_seq_one_letter_code
_entity_poly.pdbx_strand_id
1 'polypeptide(L)'
;MKKTTGAVVGLCAAAPLLLAVPILAIGAGTASASCSTSGAQDVDTAAVAKQVKAVLDGGDKGSVSVSGLEDPADQVPNAKTIQATGVAMNIPARGQVVALATALQESGLRNLTYGDRDSLGLFQQRPSQGWGTTSQILDPVHASTKFYEGLQKVSGWQSLSIAQAAQAVQRSGFPDAYAKWEPLATALQKAIEPLLPKAGDPSSSPSPSGSADTGSPTPATAGDCSADAGGAGFGTIPAGAVPAEYKIPANAPAKVRTAIRWALGQLGTPYQWGGSCTDSHGKNPMGRCDCSSLMQQAYKAAGVTLTRTTYTQVKKGKAVSVDAVQPGDLLFSGGTAAAPEHVGMAIGRGLIVHAPHTGDVVRIATVASWKPRILAARRVV
;
A
#
# COMPACT_ATOMS: atom_id res chain seq x y z
N MET A 1 65.82 14.05 51.11
CA MET A 1 66.28 12.66 50.84
C MET A 1 66.62 12.53 49.34
N LYS A 2 67.14 11.36 48.91
CA LYS A 2 67.53 10.97 47.52
C LYS A 2 66.52 11.43 46.42
N LYS A 3 66.86 11.70 45.15
CA LYS A 3 68.14 11.90 44.40
C LYS A 3 67.86 12.63 43.05
N THR A 4 68.92 12.91 42.27
CA THR A 4 68.97 13.42 40.87
C THR A 4 68.11 12.64 39.84
N THR A 5 67.87 13.00 38.58
CA THR A 5 68.49 13.88 37.52
C THR A 5 67.37 14.26 36.49
N GLY A 6 67.43 15.07 35.40
CA GLY A 6 68.45 15.84 34.66
C GLY A 6 69.08 15.07 33.46
N ALA A 7 69.33 15.64 32.26
CA ALA A 7 69.00 16.95 31.66
C ALA A 7 69.21 16.97 30.10
N VAL A 8 68.46 17.84 29.39
CA VAL A 8 68.80 18.67 28.19
C VAL A 8 69.78 18.19 27.09
N VAL A 9 69.29 18.16 25.82
CA VAL A 9 69.97 18.29 24.49
C VAL A 9 70.87 17.16 23.95
N GLY A 10 70.77 16.92 22.63
CA GLY A 10 71.78 16.20 21.81
C GLY A 10 71.32 15.88 20.39
N LEU A 11 71.66 16.71 19.38
CA LEU A 11 71.45 16.43 17.95
C LEU A 11 72.79 16.14 17.27
N CYS A 12 72.96 14.93 16.72
CA CYS A 12 74.03 14.59 15.77
C CYS A 12 73.49 13.61 14.72
N ALA A 13 73.97 13.72 13.48
CA ALA A 13 73.57 12.87 12.36
C ALA A 13 74.62 11.78 12.07
N ALA A 14 74.16 10.61 11.66
CA ALA A 14 74.99 9.59 11.05
C ALA A 14 74.18 8.73 10.06
N ALA A 15 74.80 8.48 8.90
CA ALA A 15 74.44 7.45 7.92
C ALA A 15 75.78 6.83 7.45
N PRO A 16 75.82 5.75 6.64
CA PRO A 16 74.71 4.90 6.16
C PRO A 16 74.93 3.41 6.48
N LEU A 17 73.96 2.55 6.11
CA LEU A 17 74.31 1.22 5.60
C LEU A 17 73.26 0.70 4.62
N LEU A 18 73.66 0.50 3.36
CA LEU A 18 72.84 -0.13 2.32
C LEU A 18 73.04 -1.65 2.36
N LEU A 19 72.06 -2.38 2.89
CA LEU A 19 71.98 -3.83 2.73
C LEU A 19 71.26 -4.15 1.43
N ALA A 20 72.02 -4.63 0.43
CA ALA A 20 71.48 -5.07 -0.84
C ALA A 20 70.75 -6.42 -0.68
N VAL A 21 69.42 -6.39 -0.67
CA VAL A 21 68.58 -7.60 -0.77
C VAL A 21 68.51 -8.02 -2.24
N PRO A 22 68.79 -9.29 -2.60
CA PRO A 22 68.72 -9.73 -3.99
C PRO A 22 67.27 -9.69 -4.50
N ILE A 23 67.07 -8.99 -5.62
CA ILE A 23 65.77 -8.92 -6.30
C ILE A 23 65.49 -10.28 -6.96
N LEU A 24 64.70 -11.11 -6.29
CA LEU A 24 64.17 -12.33 -6.90
C LEU A 24 63.09 -11.95 -7.90
N ALA A 25 63.37 -12.10 -9.19
CA ALA A 25 62.46 -11.76 -10.28
C ALA A 25 61.31 -12.79 -10.38
N ILE A 26 60.34 -12.68 -9.48
CA ILE A 26 59.07 -13.41 -9.58
C ILE A 26 58.31 -12.84 -10.78
N GLY A 27 58.14 -13.66 -11.82
CA GLY A 27 57.44 -13.27 -13.04
C GLY A 27 55.99 -12.86 -12.73
N ALA A 28 55.54 -11.76 -13.34
CA ALA A 28 54.19 -11.23 -13.18
C ALA A 28 53.14 -12.11 -13.91
N GLY A 29 52.95 -13.33 -13.42
CA GLY A 29 51.77 -14.11 -13.76
C GLY A 29 50.54 -13.37 -13.27
N THR A 30 49.67 -12.95 -14.18
CA THR A 30 48.37 -12.34 -13.87
C THR A 30 47.44 -13.40 -13.29
N ALA A 31 47.65 -13.71 -12.01
CA ALA A 31 46.74 -14.47 -11.19
C ALA A 31 45.45 -13.66 -11.01
N SER A 32 44.56 -13.75 -12.02
CA SER A 32 43.19 -13.26 -11.96
C SER A 32 42.48 -14.01 -10.83
N ALA A 33 42.58 -13.46 -9.62
CA ALA A 33 41.81 -13.87 -8.46
C ALA A 33 40.33 -13.65 -8.77
N SER A 34 39.73 -14.66 -9.40
CA SER A 34 38.31 -14.70 -9.72
C SER A 34 37.57 -14.87 -8.41
N CYS A 35 37.31 -13.75 -7.72
CA CYS A 35 36.45 -13.67 -6.56
C CYS A 35 35.03 -14.05 -6.99
N SER A 36 34.75 -15.35 -7.06
CA SER A 36 33.43 -15.89 -7.32
C SER A 36 32.47 -15.34 -6.27
N THR A 37 31.56 -14.47 -6.70
CA THR A 37 30.57 -13.79 -5.85
C THR A 37 29.45 -14.76 -5.43
N SER A 38 29.81 -15.74 -4.62
CA SER A 38 28.88 -16.70 -4.01
C SER A 38 28.01 -16.00 -2.96
N GLY A 39 26.82 -15.57 -3.35
CA GLY A 39 25.85 -15.00 -2.41
C GLY A 39 24.64 -14.30 -3.03
N ALA A 40 24.76 -13.75 -4.24
CA ALA A 40 23.59 -13.31 -5.00
C ALA A 40 22.94 -14.55 -5.65
N GLN A 41 21.75 -14.94 -5.21
CA GLN A 41 20.93 -15.90 -5.95
C GLN A 41 20.40 -15.20 -7.21
N ASP A 42 20.62 -15.78 -8.39
CA ASP A 42 20.02 -15.28 -9.63
C ASP A 42 18.50 -15.47 -9.58
N VAL A 43 17.79 -14.37 -9.31
CA VAL A 43 16.33 -14.34 -9.31
C VAL A 43 15.83 -14.17 -10.73
N ASP A 44 15.34 -15.25 -11.33
CA ASP A 44 14.63 -15.21 -12.61
C ASP A 44 13.41 -14.27 -12.50
N THR A 45 13.60 -13.05 -12.98
CA THR A 45 12.60 -11.98 -12.93
C THR A 45 11.40 -12.30 -13.85
N ALA A 46 11.58 -13.10 -14.91
CA ALA A 46 10.49 -13.50 -15.79
C ALA A 46 9.62 -14.58 -15.15
N ALA A 47 10.24 -15.56 -14.46
CA ALA A 47 9.50 -16.52 -13.63
C ALA A 47 8.77 -15.82 -12.48
N VAL A 48 9.43 -14.91 -11.76
CA VAL A 48 8.78 -14.10 -10.70
C VAL A 48 7.60 -13.31 -11.28
N ALA A 49 7.75 -12.64 -12.43
CA ALA A 49 6.65 -11.90 -13.06
C ALA A 49 5.46 -12.79 -13.45
N LYS A 50 5.71 -13.97 -14.02
CA LYS A 50 4.66 -14.95 -14.35
C LYS A 50 3.90 -15.43 -13.10
N GLN A 51 4.63 -15.74 -12.04
CA GLN A 51 4.07 -16.28 -10.79
C GLN A 51 3.34 -15.20 -9.97
N VAL A 52 3.90 -13.98 -9.89
CA VAL A 52 3.24 -12.80 -9.31
C VAL A 52 1.92 -12.49 -10.02
N LYS A 53 1.91 -12.50 -11.37
CA LYS A 53 0.68 -12.34 -12.14
C LYS A 53 -0.31 -13.47 -11.84
N ALA A 54 0.14 -14.72 -11.77
CA ALA A 54 -0.73 -15.84 -11.42
C ALA A 54 -1.37 -15.71 -10.02
N VAL A 55 -0.66 -15.20 -9.00
CA VAL A 55 -1.28 -14.88 -7.69
C VAL A 55 -2.39 -13.85 -7.85
N LEU A 56 -2.10 -12.73 -8.51
CA LEU A 56 -3.01 -11.59 -8.61
C LEU A 56 -4.22 -11.86 -9.51
N ASP A 57 -4.08 -12.73 -10.51
CA ASP A 57 -5.17 -13.24 -11.35
C ASP A 57 -6.00 -14.35 -10.64
N GLY A 58 -5.49 -14.93 -9.54
CA GLY A 58 -6.23 -15.87 -8.68
C GLY A 58 -5.94 -17.37 -8.86
N GLY A 59 -4.72 -17.73 -9.26
CA GLY A 59 -4.25 -19.12 -9.22
C GLY A 59 -4.24 -19.71 -7.81
N ASP A 60 -4.43 -21.03 -7.72
CA ASP A 60 -4.60 -21.73 -6.44
C ASP A 60 -3.40 -21.59 -5.49
N LYS A 61 -3.68 -21.51 -4.18
CA LYS A 61 -2.67 -21.42 -3.10
C LYS A 61 -1.61 -22.54 -3.11
N GLY A 62 -1.87 -23.66 -3.80
CA GLY A 62 -0.94 -24.78 -3.93
C GLY A 62 -0.22 -24.91 -5.28
N SER A 63 -0.51 -24.06 -6.28
CA SER A 63 0.05 -24.17 -7.63
C SER A 63 1.00 -23.02 -8.03
N VAL A 64 0.98 -21.91 -7.27
CA VAL A 64 1.78 -20.71 -7.56
C VAL A 64 2.97 -20.60 -6.60
N SER A 65 4.19 -20.62 -7.14
CA SER A 65 5.45 -20.61 -6.38
C SER A 65 6.37 -19.48 -6.82
N VAL A 66 6.75 -18.60 -5.91
CA VAL A 66 7.73 -17.52 -6.14
C VAL A 66 8.97 -17.83 -5.30
N SER A 67 10.15 -17.91 -5.92
CA SER A 67 11.40 -18.20 -5.20
C SER A 67 11.67 -17.15 -4.12
N GLY A 68 11.89 -17.59 -2.88
CA GLY A 68 12.07 -16.72 -1.72
C GLY A 68 10.77 -16.26 -1.02
N LEU A 69 9.59 -16.74 -1.45
CA LEU A 69 8.30 -16.51 -0.79
C LEU A 69 7.68 -17.84 -0.29
N GLU A 70 7.20 -17.85 0.96
CA GLU A 70 6.68 -19.02 1.68
C GLU A 70 5.16 -19.22 1.51
N ASP A 71 4.39 -18.14 1.40
CA ASP A 71 2.97 -18.11 0.99
C ASP A 71 2.78 -16.95 0.00
N PRO A 72 3.11 -17.14 -1.29
CA PRO A 72 2.99 -16.10 -2.31
C PRO A 72 1.59 -15.48 -2.37
N ALA A 73 0.53 -16.24 -2.05
CA ALA A 73 -0.85 -15.78 -2.14
C ALA A 73 -1.22 -14.74 -1.06
N ASP A 74 -0.62 -14.79 0.13
CA ASP A 74 -0.77 -13.75 1.14
C ASP A 74 0.37 -12.70 1.10
N GLN A 75 1.55 -13.04 0.54
CA GLN A 75 2.71 -12.14 0.46
C GLN A 75 2.69 -11.17 -0.74
N VAL A 76 2.29 -11.62 -1.94
CA VAL A 76 2.28 -10.77 -3.15
C VAL A 76 1.27 -9.61 -3.06
N PRO A 77 0.05 -9.75 -2.49
CA PRO A 77 -0.84 -8.61 -2.26
C PRO A 77 -0.24 -7.54 -1.32
N ASN A 78 0.58 -7.94 -0.35
CA ASN A 78 1.30 -7.00 0.52
C ASN A 78 2.41 -6.27 -0.25
N ALA A 79 3.18 -6.98 -1.09
CA ALA A 79 4.15 -6.34 -1.99
C ALA A 79 3.49 -5.33 -2.94
N LYS A 80 2.34 -5.70 -3.53
CA LYS A 80 1.55 -4.79 -4.38
C LYS A 80 1.09 -3.56 -3.60
N THR A 81 0.69 -3.71 -2.34
CA THR A 81 0.28 -2.59 -1.48
C THR A 81 1.45 -1.65 -1.12
N ILE A 82 2.63 -2.20 -0.81
CA ILE A 82 3.86 -1.42 -0.57
C ILE A 82 4.22 -0.59 -1.80
N GLN A 83 4.22 -1.21 -2.99
CA GLN A 83 4.63 -0.55 -4.21
C GLN A 83 3.60 0.48 -4.70
N ALA A 84 2.31 0.15 -4.68
CA ALA A 84 1.23 1.08 -5.05
C ALA A 84 1.22 2.32 -4.15
N THR A 85 1.49 2.15 -2.85
CA THR A 85 1.66 3.28 -1.92
C THR A 85 2.89 4.13 -2.27
N GLY A 86 3.98 3.51 -2.72
CA GLY A 86 5.16 4.21 -3.23
C GLY A 86 4.86 5.04 -4.48
N VAL A 87 4.18 4.44 -5.47
CA VAL A 87 3.73 5.15 -6.69
C VAL A 87 2.80 6.32 -6.34
N ALA A 88 1.83 6.11 -5.45
CA ALA A 88 0.91 7.15 -4.99
C ALA A 88 1.58 8.32 -4.25
N MET A 89 2.75 8.08 -3.65
CA MET A 89 3.59 9.09 -3.00
C MET A 89 4.69 9.65 -3.93
N ASN A 90 4.67 9.32 -5.23
CA ASN A 90 5.69 9.67 -6.22
C ASN A 90 7.12 9.20 -5.84
N ILE A 91 7.24 8.09 -5.12
CA ILE A 91 8.52 7.47 -4.78
C ILE A 91 9.07 6.74 -6.01
N PRO A 92 10.30 7.05 -6.48
CA PRO A 92 10.92 6.35 -7.60
C PRO A 92 11.06 4.84 -7.36
N ALA A 93 11.12 4.04 -8.44
CA ALA A 93 11.27 2.58 -8.39
C ALA A 93 12.35 2.10 -7.41
N ARG A 94 13.51 2.78 -7.33
CA ARG A 94 14.57 2.48 -6.35
C ARG A 94 14.08 2.52 -4.89
N GLY A 95 13.25 3.50 -4.52
CA GLY A 95 12.68 3.59 -3.18
C GLY A 95 11.61 2.53 -2.91
N GLN A 96 10.89 2.11 -3.94
CA GLN A 96 9.95 0.97 -3.86
C GLN A 96 10.73 -0.33 -3.58
N VAL A 97 11.89 -0.54 -4.22
CA VAL A 97 12.81 -1.65 -3.91
C VAL A 97 13.33 -1.58 -2.47
N VAL A 98 13.68 -0.40 -1.95
CA VAL A 98 14.06 -0.23 -0.52
C VAL A 98 12.94 -0.69 0.41
N ALA A 99 11.69 -0.29 0.17
CA ALA A 99 10.57 -0.69 1.00
C ALA A 99 10.27 -2.20 0.91
N LEU A 100 10.34 -2.79 -0.29
CA LEU A 100 10.14 -4.23 -0.50
C LEU A 100 11.24 -5.07 0.15
N ALA A 101 12.53 -4.67 0.00
CA ALA A 101 13.66 -5.34 0.65
C ALA A 101 13.60 -5.23 2.18
N THR A 102 13.11 -4.10 2.70
CA THR A 102 12.85 -3.94 4.13
C THR A 102 11.76 -4.91 4.60
N ALA A 103 10.57 -4.88 4.00
CA ALA A 103 9.46 -5.74 4.42
C ALA A 103 9.74 -7.25 4.24
N LEU A 104 10.57 -7.63 3.25
CA LEU A 104 11.13 -8.98 3.12
C LEU A 104 12.00 -9.35 4.34
N GLN A 105 12.90 -8.47 4.79
CA GLN A 105 13.76 -8.73 5.95
C GLN A 105 13.01 -8.72 7.28
N GLU A 106 12.06 -7.80 7.48
CA GLU A 106 11.37 -7.64 8.76
C GLU A 106 10.27 -8.69 9.00
N SER A 107 9.56 -9.13 7.95
CA SER A 107 8.42 -10.05 8.10
C SER A 107 8.32 -11.16 7.05
N GLY A 108 9.15 -11.11 6.00
CA GLY A 108 8.91 -11.84 4.76
C GLY A 108 7.62 -11.38 4.08
N LEU A 109 7.35 -10.07 4.00
CA LEU A 109 6.12 -9.51 3.42
C LEU A 109 4.81 -10.01 4.08
N ARG A 110 4.84 -10.39 5.36
CA ARG A 110 3.67 -10.83 6.13
C ARG A 110 3.20 -9.74 7.09
N ASN A 111 1.91 -9.43 7.09
CA ASN A 111 1.36 -8.41 7.98
C ASN A 111 1.13 -8.97 9.40
N LEU A 112 2.23 -9.27 10.11
CA LEU A 112 2.24 -10.01 11.38
C LEU A 112 1.55 -9.24 12.52
N THR A 113 0.76 -9.95 13.33
CA THR A 113 0.14 -9.42 14.56
C THR A 113 1.03 -9.58 15.81
N TYR A 114 2.32 -9.87 15.60
CA TYR A 114 3.34 -10.08 16.63
C TYR A 114 4.73 -9.73 16.08
N GLY A 115 5.71 -9.68 16.98
CA GLY A 115 7.11 -9.33 16.71
C GLY A 115 7.94 -9.35 17.98
N ASP A 116 9.16 -8.80 17.93
CA ASP A 116 9.90 -8.45 19.15
C ASP A 116 9.21 -7.29 19.89
N ARG A 117 9.13 -7.35 21.22
CA ARG A 117 8.47 -6.33 22.07
C ARG A 117 7.03 -6.02 21.63
N ASP A 118 6.82 -4.89 20.96
CA ASP A 118 5.56 -4.40 20.39
C ASP A 118 5.66 -4.15 18.87
N SER A 119 6.63 -4.77 18.19
CA SER A 119 6.76 -4.74 16.73
C SER A 119 5.59 -5.43 16.04
N LEU A 120 5.06 -4.79 14.99
CA LEU A 120 3.88 -5.22 14.27
C LEU A 120 3.99 -4.95 12.76
N GLY A 121 3.19 -5.70 12.00
CA GLY A 121 2.97 -5.48 10.57
C GLY A 121 4.17 -5.78 9.68
N LEU A 122 4.04 -5.39 8.41
CA LEU A 122 4.99 -5.69 7.33
C LEU A 122 6.43 -5.23 7.59
N PHE A 123 6.59 -4.13 8.32
CA PHE A 123 7.86 -3.47 8.59
C PHE A 123 8.30 -3.61 10.06
N GLN A 124 7.63 -4.47 10.85
CA GLN A 124 7.90 -4.66 12.29
C GLN A 124 7.99 -3.33 13.09
N GLN A 125 7.19 -2.35 12.70
CA GLN A 125 7.15 -1.02 13.30
C GLN A 125 6.53 -1.09 14.70
N ARG A 126 6.97 -0.21 15.61
CA ARG A 126 6.59 -0.25 17.04
C ARG A 126 5.72 0.94 17.44
N PRO A 127 4.52 0.74 18.03
CA PRO A 127 3.73 1.82 18.61
C PRO A 127 4.51 2.67 19.62
N SER A 128 5.32 2.05 20.50
CA SER A 128 6.15 2.77 21.49
C SER A 128 7.28 3.62 20.90
N GLN A 129 7.52 3.56 19.59
CA GLN A 129 8.47 4.42 18.87
C GLN A 129 7.79 5.49 18.01
N GLY A 130 6.46 5.63 18.07
CA GLY A 130 5.73 6.70 17.38
C GLY A 130 5.38 6.41 15.90
N TRP A 131 5.55 5.18 15.42
CA TRP A 131 5.15 4.79 14.06
C TRP A 131 3.62 4.84 13.84
N GLY A 132 2.83 4.69 14.90
CA GLY A 132 1.37 4.78 14.88
C GLY A 132 0.74 3.96 16.02
N THR A 133 -0.59 3.94 16.09
CA THR A 133 -1.29 2.98 16.96
C THR A 133 -1.19 1.55 16.39
N THR A 134 -1.42 0.53 17.23
CA THR A 134 -1.54 -0.88 16.83
C THR A 134 -2.42 -1.09 15.59
N SER A 135 -3.58 -0.43 15.51
CA SER A 135 -4.50 -0.55 14.36
C SER A 135 -4.02 0.17 13.10
N GLN A 136 -3.06 1.09 13.20
CA GLN A 136 -2.46 1.79 12.06
C GLN A 136 -1.21 1.05 11.56
N ILE A 137 -0.40 0.47 12.44
CA ILE A 137 0.77 -0.31 12.00
C ILE A 137 0.34 -1.65 11.36
N LEU A 138 -0.80 -2.21 11.79
CA LEU A 138 -1.43 -3.36 11.13
C LEU A 138 -2.22 -2.99 9.85
N ASP A 139 -2.20 -1.72 9.41
CA ASP A 139 -2.58 -1.33 8.06
C ASP A 139 -1.33 -1.31 7.15
N PRO A 140 -1.24 -2.20 6.15
CA PRO A 140 -0.18 -2.19 5.14
C PRO A 140 0.05 -0.84 4.45
N VAL A 141 -1.01 -0.05 4.26
CA VAL A 141 -0.91 1.27 3.63
C VAL A 141 -0.21 2.24 4.57
N HIS A 142 -0.77 2.50 5.76
CA HIS A 142 -0.16 3.40 6.76
C HIS A 142 1.29 2.99 7.04
N ALA A 143 1.57 1.72 7.30
CA ALA A 143 2.93 1.25 7.58
C ALA A 143 3.91 1.56 6.41
N SER A 144 3.46 1.41 5.16
CA SER A 144 4.22 1.80 3.97
C SER A 144 4.39 3.32 3.85
N THR A 145 3.33 4.09 4.07
CA THR A 145 3.39 5.57 4.06
C THR A 145 4.37 6.10 5.10
N LYS A 146 4.35 5.57 6.33
CA LYS A 146 5.31 5.95 7.38
C LYS A 146 6.74 5.55 7.02
N PHE A 147 6.94 4.41 6.37
CA PHE A 147 8.25 4.00 5.86
C PHE A 147 8.78 4.98 4.79
N TYR A 148 7.97 5.32 3.79
CA TYR A 148 8.35 6.27 2.74
C TYR A 148 8.55 7.71 3.27
N GLU A 149 7.73 8.17 4.21
CA GLU A 149 7.97 9.40 4.96
C GLU A 149 9.32 9.39 5.69
N GLY A 150 9.74 8.23 6.21
CA GLY A 150 11.04 8.04 6.83
C GLY A 150 12.16 8.13 5.79
N LEU A 151 12.03 7.41 4.68
CA LEU A 151 12.99 7.40 3.59
C LEU A 151 13.21 8.79 2.99
N GLN A 152 12.14 9.57 2.77
CA GLN A 152 12.23 10.95 2.28
C GLN A 152 12.96 11.91 3.22
N LYS A 153 13.10 11.58 4.52
CA LYS A 153 13.85 12.37 5.51
C LYS A 153 15.34 11.97 5.58
N VAL A 154 15.75 10.87 4.94
CA VAL A 154 17.16 10.45 4.84
C VAL A 154 17.82 11.22 3.70
N SER A 155 18.64 12.22 4.02
CA SER A 155 19.36 13.02 3.03
C SER A 155 20.24 12.13 2.14
N GLY A 156 20.10 12.25 0.82
CA GLY A 156 20.89 11.50 -0.15
C GLY A 156 20.57 9.99 -0.25
N TRP A 157 19.43 9.52 0.27
CA TRP A 157 19.07 8.08 0.26
C TRP A 157 19.13 7.43 -1.12
N GLN A 158 18.92 8.19 -2.19
CA GLN A 158 18.98 7.73 -3.58
C GLN A 158 20.37 7.17 -3.93
N SER A 159 21.43 7.74 -3.36
CA SER A 159 22.83 7.38 -3.57
C SER A 159 23.36 6.32 -2.59
N LEU A 160 22.63 6.02 -1.52
CA LEU A 160 22.93 4.92 -0.62
C LEU A 160 22.65 3.56 -1.29
N SER A 161 23.26 2.48 -0.79
CA SER A 161 22.83 1.11 -1.14
C SER A 161 21.41 0.85 -0.63
N ILE A 162 20.71 -0.15 -1.18
CA ILE A 162 19.36 -0.49 -0.72
C ILE A 162 19.34 -0.83 0.78
N ALA A 163 20.36 -1.55 1.26
CA ALA A 163 20.51 -1.88 2.67
C ALA A 163 20.82 -0.66 3.55
N GLN A 164 21.70 0.24 3.12
CA GLN A 164 21.98 1.49 3.83
C GLN A 164 20.74 2.40 3.91
N ALA A 165 19.95 2.49 2.84
CA ALA A 165 18.71 3.25 2.82
C ALA A 165 17.64 2.64 3.75
N ALA A 166 17.45 1.32 3.73
CA ALA A 166 16.56 0.60 4.64
C ALA A 166 16.97 0.81 6.11
N GLN A 167 18.26 0.63 6.41
CA GLN A 167 18.82 0.79 7.74
C GLN A 167 18.75 2.24 8.26
N ALA A 168 18.90 3.25 7.40
CA ALA A 168 18.75 4.65 7.79
C ALA A 168 17.33 5.00 8.26
N VAL A 169 16.31 4.28 7.75
CA VAL A 169 14.90 4.40 8.15
C VAL A 169 14.60 3.57 9.40
N GLN A 170 14.92 2.28 9.40
CA GLN A 170 14.55 1.35 10.48
C GLN A 170 15.45 1.43 11.71
N ARG A 171 16.75 1.71 11.53
CA ARG A 171 17.77 1.70 12.57
C ARG A 171 17.82 0.37 13.35
N SER A 172 17.76 -0.75 12.63
CA SER A 172 17.78 -2.09 13.23
C SER A 172 19.17 -2.47 13.76
N GLY A 173 19.26 -3.60 14.46
CA GLY A 173 20.54 -4.13 14.94
C GLY A 173 21.45 -4.72 13.85
N PHE A 174 20.99 -4.86 12.60
CA PHE A 174 21.66 -5.63 11.56
C PHE A 174 21.71 -4.89 10.20
N PRO A 175 22.59 -3.88 10.04
CA PRO A 175 22.64 -3.00 8.87
C PRO A 175 22.63 -3.69 7.50
N ASP A 176 23.38 -4.78 7.35
CA ASP A 176 23.59 -5.43 6.05
C ASP A 176 22.54 -6.51 5.73
N ALA A 177 21.67 -6.86 6.70
CA ALA A 177 20.72 -7.98 6.56
C ALA A 177 19.71 -7.79 5.41
N TYR A 178 19.46 -6.55 5.01
CA TYR A 178 18.60 -6.18 3.87
C TYR A 178 19.20 -6.53 2.50
N ALA A 179 20.53 -6.58 2.37
CA ALA A 179 21.21 -6.64 1.06
C ALA A 179 20.86 -7.90 0.25
N LYS A 180 20.74 -9.05 0.94
CA LYS A 180 20.36 -10.34 0.32
C LYS A 180 18.99 -10.32 -0.37
N TRP A 181 18.12 -9.36 -0.02
CA TRP A 181 16.77 -9.24 -0.58
C TRP A 181 16.69 -8.30 -1.79
N GLU A 182 17.74 -7.53 -2.10
CA GLU A 182 17.74 -6.57 -3.22
C GLU A 182 17.38 -7.23 -4.58
N PRO A 183 17.84 -8.45 -4.93
CA PRO A 183 17.42 -9.13 -6.15
C PRO A 183 15.92 -9.47 -6.19
N LEU A 184 15.37 -10.05 -5.11
CA LEU A 184 13.96 -10.42 -5.04
C LEU A 184 13.05 -9.20 -4.97
N ALA A 185 13.42 -8.18 -4.19
CA ALA A 185 12.71 -6.91 -4.14
C ALA A 185 12.67 -6.20 -5.50
N THR A 186 13.76 -6.26 -6.26
CA THR A 186 13.83 -5.74 -7.64
C THR A 186 12.96 -6.57 -8.61
N ALA A 187 12.96 -7.89 -8.49
CA ALA A 187 12.13 -8.76 -9.32
C ALA A 187 10.62 -8.55 -9.04
N LEU A 188 10.23 -8.45 -7.76
CA LEU A 188 8.86 -8.11 -7.35
C LEU A 188 8.45 -6.72 -7.85
N GLN A 189 9.33 -5.72 -7.72
CA GLN A 189 9.04 -4.35 -8.19
C GLN A 189 8.72 -4.33 -9.69
N LYS A 190 9.55 -4.98 -10.51
CA LYS A 190 9.36 -5.08 -11.97
C LYS A 190 8.14 -5.92 -12.37
N ALA A 191 7.82 -6.96 -11.59
CA ALA A 191 6.67 -7.83 -11.82
C ALA A 191 5.33 -7.11 -11.55
N ILE A 192 5.30 -6.25 -10.54
CA ILE A 192 4.09 -5.57 -10.05
C ILE A 192 3.86 -4.24 -10.77
N GLU A 193 4.91 -3.50 -11.15
CA GLU A 193 4.80 -2.20 -11.84
C GLU A 193 3.82 -2.16 -13.03
N PRO A 194 3.84 -3.10 -14.00
CA PRO A 194 2.88 -3.12 -15.10
C PRO A 194 1.46 -3.59 -14.70
N LEU A 195 1.26 -4.03 -13.45
CA LEU A 195 -0.01 -4.50 -12.87
C LEU A 195 -0.62 -3.46 -11.88
N LEU A 196 -0.02 -2.27 -11.78
CA LEU A 196 -0.59 -1.12 -11.08
C LEU A 196 -1.38 -0.25 -12.07
N PRO A 197 -2.59 0.23 -11.72
CA PRO A 197 -3.34 1.14 -12.58
C PRO A 197 -2.56 2.44 -12.82
N LYS A 198 -2.29 2.78 -14.09
CA LYS A 198 -1.70 4.08 -14.41
C LYS A 198 -2.77 5.16 -14.25
N ALA A 199 -2.33 6.39 -13.99
CA ALA A 199 -3.24 7.53 -13.96
C ALA A 199 -3.88 7.70 -15.35
N GLY A 200 -5.17 7.35 -15.47
CA GLY A 200 -5.92 7.35 -16.72
C GLY A 200 -6.16 5.98 -17.39
N ASP A 201 -5.69 4.86 -16.84
CA ASP A 201 -6.07 3.52 -17.34
C ASP A 201 -7.58 3.26 -17.09
N PRO A 202 -8.42 3.12 -18.12
CA PRO A 202 -9.84 2.89 -17.93
C PRO A 202 -10.08 1.43 -17.51
N SER A 203 -10.40 1.21 -16.23
CA SER A 203 -10.84 -0.11 -15.74
C SER A 203 -12.24 -0.44 -16.30
N SER A 204 -12.26 -0.95 -17.53
CA SER A 204 -13.38 -0.98 -18.48
C SER A 204 -14.75 -1.06 -17.82
N SER A 205 -15.43 0.09 -17.84
CA SER A 205 -16.82 0.29 -17.47
C SER A 205 -17.37 1.31 -18.46
N PRO A 206 -18.43 1.02 -19.23
CA PRO A 206 -18.94 1.98 -20.20
C PRO A 206 -19.52 3.19 -19.48
N SER A 207 -19.01 4.38 -19.78
CA SER A 207 -19.75 5.62 -19.52
C SER A 207 -21.07 5.55 -20.27
N PRO A 208 -22.21 5.89 -19.65
CA PRO A 208 -23.45 6.06 -20.40
C PRO A 208 -23.26 7.27 -21.33
N SER A 209 -23.25 7.02 -22.64
CA SER A 209 -23.23 8.09 -23.64
C SER A 209 -24.62 8.72 -23.72
N GLY A 210 -24.95 9.56 -22.75
CA GLY A 210 -26.10 10.46 -22.78
C GLY A 210 -25.67 11.82 -23.33
N SER A 211 -26.18 12.19 -24.50
CA SER A 211 -25.89 13.49 -25.13
C SER A 211 -26.31 14.63 -24.20
N ALA A 212 -25.38 15.55 -23.93
CA ALA A 212 -25.69 16.78 -23.20
C ALA A 212 -26.42 17.76 -24.13
N ASP A 213 -27.75 17.75 -24.06
CA ASP A 213 -28.56 18.85 -24.62
C ASP A 213 -28.40 20.11 -23.74
N THR A 214 -28.17 21.26 -24.37
CA THR A 214 -27.75 22.49 -23.69
C THR A 214 -28.93 23.32 -23.18
N GLY A 215 -29.79 22.70 -22.37
CA GLY A 215 -30.82 23.38 -21.59
C GLY A 215 -30.29 23.83 -20.23
N SER A 216 -30.40 25.13 -19.90
CA SER A 216 -30.02 25.64 -18.57
C SER A 216 -30.97 25.12 -17.48
N PRO A 217 -30.49 24.37 -16.47
CA PRO A 217 -31.38 23.79 -15.47
C PRO A 217 -31.67 24.75 -14.31
N THR A 218 -32.96 25.03 -14.09
CA THR A 218 -33.49 25.54 -12.81
C THR A 218 -33.04 24.61 -11.66
N PRO A 219 -32.76 25.12 -10.43
CA PRO A 219 -32.24 24.27 -9.35
C PRO A 219 -33.18 23.12 -8.94
N ALA A 220 -32.92 21.93 -9.48
CA ALA A 220 -33.60 20.71 -9.07
C ALA A 220 -33.13 20.30 -7.67
N THR A 221 -34.00 20.45 -6.68
CA THR A 221 -33.75 20.04 -5.29
C THR A 221 -33.31 18.58 -5.27
N ALA A 222 -32.14 18.31 -4.66
CA ALA A 222 -31.64 16.94 -4.52
C ALA A 222 -32.70 16.07 -3.81
N GLY A 223 -33.01 14.91 -4.38
CA GLY A 223 -34.02 13.98 -3.86
C GLY A 223 -33.78 13.72 -2.38
N ASP A 224 -34.83 13.93 -1.58
CA ASP A 224 -34.81 14.11 -0.12
C ASP A 224 -34.03 12.99 0.64
N CYS A 225 -32.72 13.20 0.70
CA CYS A 225 -31.71 12.50 1.49
C CYS A 225 -31.28 13.40 2.68
N SER A 226 -32.25 14.17 3.17
CA SER A 226 -32.14 15.02 4.35
C SER A 226 -31.70 14.22 5.57
N ALA A 227 -31.12 14.89 6.55
CA ALA A 227 -30.67 14.22 7.76
C ALA A 227 -31.84 13.86 8.68
N ASP A 228 -32.14 12.56 8.84
CA ASP A 228 -32.45 12.00 10.17
C ASP A 228 -31.47 12.65 11.18
N ALA A 229 -31.90 12.99 12.40
CA ALA A 229 -31.19 13.93 13.28
C ALA A 229 -29.68 13.64 13.58
N GLY A 230 -29.17 12.43 13.32
CA GLY A 230 -27.74 12.09 13.40
C GLY A 230 -26.91 12.33 12.13
N GLY A 231 -27.50 12.74 11.01
CA GLY A 231 -26.86 12.78 9.69
C GLY A 231 -26.26 14.11 9.24
N ALA A 232 -26.49 15.21 9.97
CA ALA A 232 -26.15 16.56 9.53
C ALA A 232 -24.64 16.83 9.42
N GLY A 233 -23.82 16.10 10.20
CA GLY A 233 -22.36 16.26 10.22
C GLY A 233 -21.60 15.55 9.09
N PHE A 234 -22.27 14.91 8.13
CA PHE A 234 -21.63 14.02 7.14
C PHE A 234 -21.33 14.68 5.79
N GLY A 235 -21.49 16.00 5.68
CA GLY A 235 -21.29 16.74 4.43
C GLY A 235 -22.51 16.73 3.49
N THR A 236 -22.49 17.67 2.55
CA THR A 236 -23.54 17.91 1.56
C THR A 236 -23.42 16.91 0.40
N ILE A 237 -24.54 16.33 -0.01
CA ILE A 237 -24.61 15.54 -1.25
C ILE A 237 -24.67 16.56 -2.42
N PRO A 238 -23.74 16.54 -3.39
CA PRO A 238 -23.77 17.51 -4.49
C PRO A 238 -25.02 17.34 -5.37
N ALA A 239 -25.59 18.45 -5.84
CA ALA A 239 -26.74 18.42 -6.73
C ALA A 239 -26.41 17.64 -8.02
N GLY A 240 -27.32 16.76 -8.45
CA GLY A 240 -27.12 15.89 -9.62
C GLY A 240 -26.17 14.70 -9.42
N ALA A 241 -25.45 14.60 -8.29
CA ALA A 241 -24.55 13.45 -8.03
C ALA A 241 -25.28 12.16 -7.63
N VAL A 242 -26.59 12.26 -7.34
CA VAL A 242 -27.54 11.13 -7.25
C VAL A 242 -28.62 11.28 -8.33
N PRO A 243 -29.18 10.19 -8.87
CA PRO A 243 -30.32 10.27 -9.78
C PRO A 243 -31.51 11.00 -9.15
N ALA A 244 -32.32 11.64 -10.00
CA ALA A 244 -33.59 12.22 -9.57
C ALA A 244 -34.45 11.18 -8.81
N GLU A 245 -35.19 11.64 -7.80
CA GLU A 245 -36.00 10.81 -6.89
C GLU A 245 -35.24 9.72 -6.12
N TYR A 246 -33.90 9.67 -6.16
CA TYR A 246 -33.17 8.79 -5.25
C TYR A 246 -33.45 9.21 -3.80
N LYS A 247 -33.81 8.23 -2.98
CA LYS A 247 -33.87 8.34 -1.52
C LYS A 247 -33.16 7.14 -0.91
N ILE A 248 -32.54 7.33 0.25
CA ILE A 248 -31.94 6.24 1.03
C ILE A 248 -33.07 5.28 1.46
N PRO A 249 -32.97 3.95 1.20
CA PRO A 249 -34.06 3.01 1.48
C PRO A 249 -34.48 3.00 2.95
N ALA A 250 -35.68 3.50 3.25
CA ALA A 250 -36.19 3.67 4.61
C ALA A 250 -36.36 2.34 5.38
N ASN A 251 -36.55 1.23 4.66
CA ASN A 251 -36.64 -0.12 5.20
C ASN A 251 -35.27 -0.78 5.47
N ALA A 252 -34.15 -0.14 5.13
CA ALA A 252 -32.83 -0.64 5.50
C ALA A 252 -32.54 -0.39 7.00
N PRO A 253 -31.72 -1.23 7.66
CA PRO A 253 -31.35 -1.03 9.06
C PRO A 253 -30.77 0.37 9.32
N ALA A 254 -31.05 0.97 10.49
CA ALA A 254 -30.64 2.34 10.78
C ALA A 254 -29.15 2.60 10.52
N LYS A 255 -28.27 1.69 10.97
CA LYS A 255 -26.82 1.71 10.68
C LYS A 255 -26.51 1.76 9.17
N VAL A 256 -27.19 0.96 8.36
CA VAL A 256 -27.02 0.94 6.90
C VAL A 256 -27.45 2.28 6.30
N ARG A 257 -28.56 2.87 6.78
CA ARG A 257 -29.00 4.21 6.34
C ARG A 257 -27.98 5.29 6.72
N THR A 258 -27.38 5.22 7.91
CA THR A 258 -26.26 6.07 8.34
C THR A 258 -25.04 5.92 7.45
N ALA A 259 -24.59 4.69 7.16
CA ALA A 259 -23.43 4.42 6.34
C ALA A 259 -23.63 4.91 4.89
N ILE A 260 -24.80 4.67 4.30
CA ILE A 260 -25.17 5.18 2.97
C ILE A 260 -25.17 6.72 2.98
N ARG A 261 -25.80 7.38 3.97
CA ARG A 261 -25.81 8.84 4.05
C ARG A 261 -24.41 9.44 4.20
N TRP A 262 -23.53 8.76 4.93
CA TRP A 262 -22.14 9.16 5.10
C TRP A 262 -21.36 9.06 3.78
N ALA A 263 -21.44 7.92 3.08
CA ALA A 263 -20.75 7.71 1.81
C ALA A 263 -21.22 8.66 0.70
N LEU A 264 -22.53 8.96 0.64
CA LEU A 264 -23.08 9.93 -0.31
C LEU A 264 -22.59 11.37 -0.04
N GLY A 265 -22.28 11.72 1.21
CA GLY A 265 -21.66 13.00 1.56
C GLY A 265 -20.20 13.16 1.12
N GLN A 266 -19.59 12.09 0.57
CA GLN A 266 -18.24 12.13 0.01
C GLN A 266 -18.21 12.18 -1.52
N LEU A 267 -19.38 12.16 -2.19
CA LEU A 267 -19.46 12.28 -3.66
C LEU A 267 -18.71 13.53 -4.15
N GLY A 268 -17.92 13.38 -5.21
CA GLY A 268 -17.03 14.42 -5.72
C GLY A 268 -15.65 14.51 -5.05
N THR A 269 -15.41 13.82 -3.93
CA THR A 269 -14.06 13.70 -3.32
C THR A 269 -13.07 13.10 -4.32
N PRO A 270 -11.93 13.75 -4.63
CA PRO A 270 -10.87 13.13 -5.43
C PRO A 270 -10.31 11.88 -4.75
N TYR A 271 -10.19 10.79 -5.51
CA TYR A 271 -9.58 9.55 -5.02
C TYR A 271 -8.12 9.78 -4.61
N GLN A 272 -7.72 9.22 -3.48
CA GLN A 272 -6.32 9.08 -3.09
C GLN A 272 -6.05 7.61 -2.78
N TRP A 273 -5.12 6.97 -3.51
CA TRP A 273 -4.64 5.64 -3.13
C TRP A 273 -4.05 5.70 -1.71
N GLY A 274 -4.54 4.82 -0.84
CA GLY A 274 -4.10 4.75 0.53
C GLY A 274 -4.65 5.85 1.45
N GLY A 275 -5.47 6.77 0.93
CA GLY A 275 -6.09 7.83 1.72
C GLY A 275 -6.94 7.28 2.87
N SER A 276 -6.86 7.92 4.04
CA SER A 276 -7.51 7.48 5.28
C SER A 276 -9.03 7.70 5.33
N CYS A 277 -9.56 8.55 4.44
CA CYS A 277 -10.96 8.98 4.40
C CYS A 277 -11.44 9.59 5.75
N THR A 278 -10.52 10.26 6.46
CA THR A 278 -10.77 10.98 7.73
C THR A 278 -10.96 12.48 7.55
N ASP A 279 -10.45 13.04 6.46
CA ASP A 279 -10.59 14.44 6.02
C ASP A 279 -10.83 14.39 4.50
N SER A 280 -12.01 13.90 4.12
CA SER A 280 -12.39 13.50 2.76
C SER A 280 -12.27 14.65 1.75
N HIS A 281 -12.78 15.82 2.13
CA HIS A 281 -12.71 17.05 1.33
C HIS A 281 -11.44 17.89 1.64
N GLY A 282 -10.47 17.28 2.32
CA GLY A 282 -9.29 17.92 2.87
C GLY A 282 -8.29 18.44 1.85
N LYS A 283 -7.45 19.39 2.29
CA LYS A 283 -6.28 19.85 1.54
C LYS A 283 -5.17 18.78 1.48
N ASN A 284 -5.04 17.96 2.52
CA ASN A 284 -4.11 16.83 2.54
C ASN A 284 -4.67 15.66 1.71
N PRO A 285 -4.01 15.20 0.63
CA PRO A 285 -4.49 14.06 -0.14
C PRO A 285 -4.68 12.79 0.72
N MET A 286 -3.82 12.51 1.69
CA MET A 286 -3.94 11.33 2.56
C MET A 286 -5.10 11.41 3.58
N GLY A 287 -5.77 12.57 3.69
CA GLY A 287 -7.07 12.70 4.36
C GLY A 287 -8.23 12.11 3.54
N ARG A 288 -8.09 12.10 2.20
CA ARG A 288 -9.10 11.68 1.22
C ARG A 288 -9.26 10.16 1.15
N CYS A 289 -10.08 9.66 0.23
CA CYS A 289 -10.57 8.30 0.24
C CYS A 289 -10.00 7.43 -0.90
N ASP A 290 -9.67 6.18 -0.59
CA ASP A 290 -9.67 5.07 -1.54
C ASP A 290 -10.97 4.25 -1.39
N CYS A 291 -11.12 3.22 -2.23
CA CYS A 291 -12.32 2.38 -2.26
C CYS A 291 -12.64 1.77 -0.89
N SER A 292 -11.63 1.28 -0.18
CA SER A 292 -11.76 0.55 1.07
C SER A 292 -11.86 1.45 2.29
N SER A 293 -11.16 2.59 2.32
CA SER A 293 -11.33 3.58 3.39
C SER A 293 -12.68 4.29 3.33
N LEU A 294 -13.24 4.52 2.13
CA LEU A 294 -14.62 5.00 1.97
C LEU A 294 -15.62 4.06 2.65
N MET A 295 -15.51 2.74 2.42
CA MET A 295 -16.37 1.75 3.10
C MET A 295 -16.12 1.71 4.60
N GLN A 296 -14.85 1.74 5.01
CA GLN A 296 -14.46 1.66 6.42
C GLN A 296 -15.04 2.83 7.22
N GLN A 297 -14.93 4.05 6.71
CA GLN A 297 -15.35 5.25 7.42
C GLN A 297 -16.87 5.46 7.35
N ALA A 298 -17.53 5.03 6.26
CA ALA A 298 -19.00 4.96 6.19
C ALA A 298 -19.58 4.04 7.28
N TYR A 299 -19.05 2.83 7.42
CA TYR A 299 -19.52 1.90 8.47
C TYR A 299 -19.08 2.31 9.88
N LYS A 300 -17.92 2.95 10.04
CA LYS A 300 -17.49 3.53 11.32
C LYS A 300 -18.43 4.64 11.81
N ALA A 301 -18.93 5.49 10.90
CA ALA A 301 -19.96 6.48 11.22
C ALA A 301 -21.28 5.85 11.68
N ALA A 302 -21.55 4.61 11.26
CA ALA A 302 -22.66 3.77 11.72
C ALA A 302 -22.31 2.89 12.95
N GLY A 303 -21.16 3.10 13.60
CA GLY A 303 -20.74 2.33 14.77
C GLY A 303 -20.30 0.88 14.48
N VAL A 304 -19.89 0.58 13.25
CA VAL A 304 -19.43 -0.76 12.83
C VAL A 304 -17.98 -0.71 12.35
N THR A 305 -17.11 -1.50 12.99
CA THR A 305 -15.68 -1.54 12.66
C THR A 305 -15.39 -2.48 11.49
N LEU A 306 -15.07 -1.91 10.33
CA LEU A 306 -14.40 -2.64 9.25
C LEU A 306 -12.87 -2.52 9.37
N THR A 307 -12.17 -3.54 8.85
CA THR A 307 -10.72 -3.47 8.62
C THR A 307 -10.43 -2.59 7.40
N ARG A 308 -9.16 -2.21 7.23
CA ARG A 308 -8.75 -1.13 6.32
C ARG A 308 -8.74 -1.47 4.83
N THR A 309 -8.40 -2.70 4.47
CA THR A 309 -8.12 -3.11 3.08
C THR A 309 -9.22 -4.00 2.51
N THR A 310 -9.41 -3.99 1.19
CA THR A 310 -10.34 -4.90 0.47
C THR A 310 -10.09 -6.38 0.82
N TYR A 311 -8.82 -6.80 0.84
CA TYR A 311 -8.35 -8.16 1.19
C TYR A 311 -8.78 -8.63 2.59
N THR A 312 -9.11 -7.71 3.49
CA THR A 312 -9.58 -8.02 4.85
C THR A 312 -11.08 -7.71 5.02
N GLN A 313 -11.62 -6.71 4.32
CA GLN A 313 -13.05 -6.38 4.28
C GLN A 313 -13.87 -7.50 3.62
N VAL A 314 -13.33 -8.17 2.60
CA VAL A 314 -13.97 -9.36 1.98
C VAL A 314 -14.13 -10.53 2.96
N LYS A 315 -13.47 -10.48 4.12
CA LYS A 315 -13.55 -11.47 5.21
C LYS A 315 -14.47 -11.00 6.36
N LYS A 316 -15.20 -9.88 6.21
CA LYS A 316 -16.17 -9.34 7.18
C LYS A 316 -17.61 -9.62 6.76
N GLY A 317 -18.51 -9.66 7.76
CA GLY A 317 -19.95 -9.84 7.52
C GLY A 317 -20.33 -11.23 6.96
N LYS A 318 -21.61 -11.37 6.60
CA LYS A 318 -22.15 -12.61 6.01
C LYS A 318 -21.94 -12.61 4.49
N ALA A 319 -21.57 -13.73 3.90
CA ALA A 319 -21.55 -13.90 2.44
C ALA A 319 -22.97 -13.83 1.84
N VAL A 320 -23.10 -13.20 0.67
CA VAL A 320 -24.38 -13.02 -0.04
C VAL A 320 -24.19 -13.42 -1.51
N SER A 321 -25.24 -13.97 -2.15
CA SER A 321 -25.29 -14.08 -3.61
C SER A 321 -25.40 -12.70 -4.26
N VAL A 322 -24.80 -12.52 -5.43
CA VAL A 322 -24.88 -11.27 -6.23
C VAL A 322 -26.33 -10.95 -6.64
N ASP A 323 -27.20 -11.96 -6.73
CA ASP A 323 -28.63 -11.80 -7.02
C ASP A 323 -29.48 -11.45 -5.78
N ALA A 324 -28.91 -11.53 -4.58
CA ALA A 324 -29.59 -11.27 -3.30
C ALA A 324 -29.07 -10.01 -2.60
N VAL A 325 -28.41 -9.12 -3.35
CA VAL A 325 -27.80 -7.86 -2.89
C VAL A 325 -28.86 -6.90 -2.34
N GLN A 326 -28.58 -6.34 -1.16
CA GLN A 326 -29.41 -5.37 -0.46
C GLN A 326 -28.63 -4.07 -0.18
N PRO A 327 -29.31 -2.95 0.13
CA PRO A 327 -28.64 -1.73 0.57
C PRO A 327 -27.70 -2.02 1.75
N GLY A 328 -26.50 -1.43 1.71
CA GLY A 328 -25.41 -1.67 2.66
C GLY A 328 -24.41 -2.75 2.24
N ASP A 329 -24.79 -3.71 1.39
CA ASP A 329 -23.88 -4.81 1.02
C ASP A 329 -22.63 -4.28 0.32
N LEU A 330 -21.46 -4.74 0.79
CA LEU A 330 -20.18 -4.47 0.17
C LEU A 330 -19.98 -5.42 -1.01
N LEU A 331 -19.78 -4.86 -2.20
CA LEU A 331 -19.56 -5.58 -3.45
C LEU A 331 -18.08 -5.44 -3.81
N PHE A 332 -17.42 -6.58 -4.02
CA PHE A 332 -15.98 -6.65 -4.28
C PHE A 332 -15.70 -7.02 -5.74
N SER A 333 -14.73 -6.37 -6.37
CA SER A 333 -14.38 -6.57 -7.78
C SER A 333 -12.89 -6.36 -8.06
N GLY A 334 -12.39 -6.86 -9.19
CA GLY A 334 -10.96 -6.80 -9.57
C GLY A 334 -10.08 -7.74 -8.74
N GLY A 335 -9.06 -8.34 -9.34
CA GLY A 335 -8.30 -9.43 -8.71
C GLY A 335 -9.18 -10.66 -8.49
N THR A 336 -9.20 -11.19 -7.26
CA THR A 336 -9.73 -12.53 -6.95
C THR A 336 -10.82 -12.49 -5.87
N ALA A 337 -11.66 -13.53 -5.77
CA ALA A 337 -12.67 -13.60 -4.70
C ALA A 337 -12.08 -13.72 -3.28
N ALA A 338 -10.83 -14.17 -3.15
CA ALA A 338 -10.09 -14.24 -1.89
C ALA A 338 -9.29 -12.95 -1.59
N ALA A 339 -8.81 -12.29 -2.64
CA ALA A 339 -8.02 -11.06 -2.59
C ALA A 339 -8.52 -10.04 -3.65
N PRO A 340 -9.69 -9.43 -3.43
CA PRO A 340 -10.24 -8.46 -4.37
C PRO A 340 -9.52 -7.12 -4.25
N GLU A 341 -9.36 -6.39 -5.35
CA GLU A 341 -8.63 -5.13 -5.41
C GLU A 341 -9.51 -3.89 -5.28
N HIS A 342 -10.83 -4.05 -5.42
CA HIS A 342 -11.81 -2.97 -5.39
C HIS A 342 -13.04 -3.31 -4.56
N VAL A 343 -13.70 -2.27 -4.02
CA VAL A 343 -14.95 -2.40 -3.26
C VAL A 343 -15.85 -1.18 -3.47
N GLY A 344 -17.16 -1.41 -3.48
CA GLY A 344 -18.20 -0.39 -3.39
C GLY A 344 -19.36 -0.87 -2.51
N MET A 345 -20.21 0.05 -2.06
CA MET A 345 -21.41 -0.28 -1.27
C MET A 345 -22.66 -0.14 -2.12
N ALA A 346 -23.51 -1.17 -2.13
CA ALA A 346 -24.85 -1.08 -2.72
C ALA A 346 -25.72 -0.09 -1.93
N ILE A 347 -26.39 0.85 -2.59
CA ILE A 347 -27.18 1.90 -1.94
C ILE A 347 -28.69 1.82 -2.21
N GLY A 348 -29.15 0.73 -2.83
CA GLY A 348 -30.53 0.57 -3.32
C GLY A 348 -30.74 1.09 -4.74
N ARG A 349 -31.96 0.90 -5.29
CA ARG A 349 -32.33 1.21 -6.70
C ARG A 349 -31.33 0.69 -7.76
N GLY A 350 -30.59 -0.39 -7.46
CA GLY A 350 -29.57 -0.94 -8.36
C GLY A 350 -28.28 -0.11 -8.47
N LEU A 351 -28.02 0.78 -7.52
CA LEU A 351 -26.87 1.69 -7.50
C LEU A 351 -25.78 1.25 -6.50
N ILE A 352 -24.54 1.67 -6.76
CA ILE A 352 -23.34 1.46 -5.95
C ILE A 352 -22.66 2.81 -5.72
N VAL A 353 -22.21 3.12 -4.49
CA VAL A 353 -21.26 4.21 -4.22
C VAL A 353 -19.86 3.66 -4.02
N HIS A 354 -18.85 4.28 -4.65
CA HIS A 354 -17.45 3.83 -4.56
C HIS A 354 -16.46 4.98 -4.80
N ALA A 355 -15.21 4.79 -4.35
CA ALA A 355 -14.08 5.62 -4.76
C ALA A 355 -13.28 4.84 -5.84
N PRO A 356 -13.30 5.23 -7.12
CA PRO A 356 -12.83 4.43 -8.26
C PRO A 356 -11.31 4.18 -8.30
N HIS A 357 -10.52 5.16 -8.71
CA HIS A 357 -9.06 5.09 -8.88
C HIS A 357 -8.47 6.49 -8.99
N THR A 358 -7.13 6.59 -8.94
CA THR A 358 -6.39 7.84 -9.13
C THR A 358 -6.83 8.55 -10.41
N GLY A 359 -7.03 9.87 -10.32
CA GLY A 359 -7.51 10.71 -11.43
C GLY A 359 -9.04 10.81 -11.56
N ASP A 360 -9.80 10.07 -10.76
CA ASP A 360 -11.27 10.06 -10.74
C ASP A 360 -11.78 10.36 -9.31
N VAL A 361 -13.09 10.59 -9.15
CA VAL A 361 -13.74 11.04 -7.90
C VAL A 361 -14.67 9.98 -7.32
N VAL A 362 -14.95 10.05 -6.02
CA VAL A 362 -16.01 9.27 -5.37
C VAL A 362 -17.33 9.52 -6.09
N ARG A 363 -17.94 8.47 -6.63
CA ARG A 363 -19.10 8.55 -7.53
C ARG A 363 -20.01 7.34 -7.43
N ILE A 364 -21.09 7.39 -8.20
CA ILE A 364 -22.07 6.31 -8.32
C ILE A 364 -21.81 5.48 -9.58
N ALA A 365 -22.01 4.17 -9.46
CA ALA A 365 -22.08 3.19 -10.54
C ALA A 365 -23.37 2.37 -10.40
N THR A 366 -23.66 1.46 -11.34
CA THR A 366 -24.80 0.54 -11.24
C THR A 366 -24.33 -0.87 -10.89
N VAL A 367 -25.16 -1.61 -10.15
CA VAL A 367 -24.97 -3.05 -9.91
C VAL A 367 -24.96 -3.80 -11.26
N ALA A 368 -25.72 -3.33 -12.26
CA ALA A 368 -25.72 -3.90 -13.59
C ALA A 368 -24.35 -3.81 -14.30
N SER A 369 -23.67 -2.64 -14.28
CA SER A 369 -22.34 -2.51 -14.90
C SER A 369 -21.24 -3.22 -14.10
N TRP A 370 -21.42 -3.38 -12.79
CA TRP A 370 -20.51 -4.17 -11.95
C TRP A 370 -20.73 -5.68 -12.05
N LYS A 371 -21.95 -6.17 -12.34
CA LYS A 371 -22.31 -7.60 -12.19
C LYS A 371 -21.34 -8.60 -12.84
N PRO A 372 -20.82 -8.39 -14.06
CA PRO A 372 -19.84 -9.30 -14.68
C PRO A 372 -18.47 -9.35 -13.97
N ARG A 373 -18.23 -8.43 -13.03
CA ARG A 373 -16.97 -8.23 -12.30
C ARG A 373 -17.09 -8.40 -10.78
N ILE A 374 -18.27 -8.70 -10.25
CA ILE A 374 -18.46 -8.92 -8.80
C ILE A 374 -17.93 -10.31 -8.44
N LEU A 375 -16.88 -10.34 -7.61
CA LEU A 375 -16.18 -11.54 -7.16
C LEU A 375 -16.72 -12.04 -5.82
N ALA A 376 -17.24 -11.14 -4.99
CA ALA A 376 -17.89 -11.46 -3.72
C ALA A 376 -18.85 -10.34 -3.29
N ALA A 377 -19.87 -10.69 -2.50
CA ALA A 377 -20.73 -9.74 -1.80
C ALA A 377 -20.80 -10.05 -0.30
N ARG A 378 -20.75 -9.02 0.56
CA ARG A 378 -20.77 -9.15 2.02
C ARG A 378 -21.80 -8.22 2.67
N ARG A 379 -22.68 -8.80 3.49
CA ARG A 379 -23.65 -8.06 4.31
C ARG A 379 -23.06 -7.70 5.66
N VAL A 380 -23.10 -6.41 5.97
CA VAL A 380 -22.58 -5.81 7.22
C VAL A 380 -23.75 -5.11 7.92
N VAL A 381 -23.96 -5.43 9.20
CA VAL A 381 -25.11 -4.99 10.03
C VAL A 381 -24.68 -4.75 11.48
#